data_AF-L1KZP7-F1
#
_entry.id   AF-L1KZP7-F1
#
_cell.length_a   1.000
_cell.length_b   1.000
_cell.length_c   1.000
_cell.angle_alpha   90.00
_cell.angle_beta   90.00
_cell.angle_gamma   90.00
#
_symmetry.space_group_name_H-M   'P 1'
#
loop_
_entity.id
_entity.type
_entity.pdbx_description
1 polymer ?
#
loop_
_entity_poly.entity_id
_entity_poly.type
_entity_poly.pdbx_seq_one_letter_code
_entity_poly.pdbx_strand_id
1 'polypeptide(L)'
;MTRASEPKSRQPNGASSIFQGKDGRWHGYVTVGTKDNGKPDRRHVSRRTRPEVTKLVRELERQRDKGAVPKAGQSWTLGSWLTHWVENIAAAHVSENTIDGYRVAVNHHLIPGLGAHRLEKLDPEHLERFYKKMQDSGSAAGTAHQVHRTVQTALNEAVRRAHLSVNPAAIAKAPRLEEEEVEPYSVEEVQRLLAEAAKHPNTARWVIALALGLRQGEVLGMQWDDVDFELGVIRVRRGRLRPRYKHGCGDRCGRKPGFCPQKINTRRETKNAKSRAGQRPIGVPDELLQLLRQHREEQARERARARDLWTEKGYVFTSPTGEPLNPNTDYHKWKELLKAADVRDARLHDARHTAATVLLILGVPDAVVDAIMGWEPGKSARMRRRYQHLTNRVLKDTAAKVGGLLWGADPTAGSAASEAVQSPVPAELVVHVARLGERRVPFLHRKHADEVVARWSEDWPDHTAEVEEWDRWRWEHRGPDGASAIRDRVPERTVVFHARALFLPGGERAAAGLPEEWSVPAWDFESDRYTDRASAWRTSRRPGTGQEVEAQVRGTDKAAVETALIEACAQAVDRARNPGKYGDTDEW
;
A
#
# COMPACT_ATOMS: atom_id res chain seq x y z
N MET A 1 -67.56 -20.57 -66.39
CA MET A 1 -66.74 -20.71 -65.16
C MET A 1 -66.02 -19.40 -64.89
N THR A 2 -66.66 -18.51 -64.15
CA THR A 2 -66.07 -17.25 -63.66
C THR A 2 -65.06 -17.56 -62.57
N ARG A 3 -63.78 -17.24 -62.78
CA ARG A 3 -62.74 -17.33 -61.74
C ARG A 3 -63.09 -16.37 -60.62
N ALA A 4 -63.57 -16.91 -59.49
CA ALA A 4 -63.71 -16.17 -58.26
C ALA A 4 -62.32 -15.61 -57.88
N SER A 5 -62.22 -14.29 -57.72
CA SER A 5 -61.01 -13.66 -57.19
C SER A 5 -60.83 -14.09 -55.74
N GLU A 6 -59.76 -14.81 -55.44
CA GLU A 6 -59.39 -15.14 -54.07
C GLU A 6 -59.34 -13.85 -53.22
N PRO A 7 -59.94 -13.85 -52.01
CA PRO A 7 -59.83 -12.72 -51.11
C PRO A 7 -58.36 -12.52 -50.75
N LYS A 8 -57.80 -11.34 -51.06
CA LYS A 8 -56.43 -10.96 -50.68
C LYS A 8 -56.27 -11.16 -49.17
N SER A 9 -55.61 -12.24 -48.76
CA SER A 9 -55.29 -12.50 -47.36
C SER A 9 -54.52 -11.29 -46.83
N ARG A 10 -55.01 -10.66 -45.74
CA ARG A 10 -54.29 -9.60 -45.07
C ARG A 10 -52.88 -10.10 -44.76
N GLN A 11 -51.87 -9.37 -45.23
CA GLN A 11 -50.48 -9.74 -44.94
C GLN A 11 -50.30 -9.83 -43.41
N PRO A 12 -49.51 -10.79 -42.92
CA PRO A 12 -49.28 -10.95 -41.50
C PRO A 12 -48.76 -9.65 -40.87
N ASN A 13 -49.19 -9.38 -39.64
CA ASN A 13 -48.80 -8.16 -38.93
C ASN A 13 -47.27 -8.06 -38.87
N GLY A 14 -46.72 -6.95 -39.36
CA GLY A 14 -45.28 -6.71 -39.44
C GLY A 14 -44.61 -7.05 -40.78
N ALA A 15 -45.32 -7.65 -41.74
CA ALA A 15 -44.77 -7.98 -43.07
C ALA A 15 -44.25 -6.76 -43.82
N SER A 16 -43.13 -6.95 -44.53
CA SER A 16 -42.56 -5.95 -45.42
C SER A 16 -43.40 -5.80 -46.68
N SER A 17 -43.59 -4.58 -47.14
CA SER A 17 -44.42 -4.29 -48.31
C SER A 17 -43.62 -3.54 -49.37
N ILE A 18 -43.70 -4.00 -50.63
CA ILE A 18 -43.11 -3.33 -51.80
C ILE A 18 -44.22 -3.00 -52.80
N PHE A 19 -44.31 -1.75 -53.23
CA PHE A 19 -45.29 -1.31 -54.24
C PHE A 19 -44.76 -0.14 -55.07
N GLN A 20 -45.36 0.13 -56.23
CA GLN A 20 -45.04 1.29 -57.06
C GLN A 20 -45.96 2.46 -56.69
N GLY A 21 -45.37 3.61 -56.39
CA GLY A 21 -46.08 4.83 -56.04
C GLY A 21 -46.57 5.59 -57.27
N LYS A 22 -47.47 6.57 -57.04
CA LYS A 22 -47.94 7.50 -58.08
C LYS A 22 -46.83 8.43 -58.60
N ASP A 23 -45.71 8.51 -57.89
CA ASP A 23 -44.50 9.25 -58.24
C ASP A 23 -43.58 8.47 -59.22
N GLY A 24 -44.01 7.29 -59.67
CA GLY A 24 -43.25 6.42 -60.57
C GLY A 24 -42.10 5.67 -59.89
N ARG A 25 -41.89 5.84 -58.58
CA ARG A 25 -40.86 5.14 -57.81
C ARG A 25 -41.42 3.89 -57.17
N TRP A 26 -40.54 2.96 -56.86
CA TRP A 26 -40.87 1.82 -56.00
C TRP A 26 -40.63 2.21 -54.54
N HIS A 27 -41.55 1.84 -53.66
CA HIS A 27 -41.51 2.08 -52.22
C HIS A 27 -41.47 0.75 -51.48
N GLY A 28 -40.61 0.65 -50.48
CA GLY A 28 -40.51 -0.47 -49.55
C GLY A 28 -40.75 0.00 -48.12
N TYR A 29 -41.57 -0.72 -47.36
CA TYR A 29 -41.73 -0.51 -45.92
C TYR A 29 -41.33 -1.78 -45.18
N VAL A 30 -40.45 -1.65 -44.17
CA VAL A 30 -40.00 -2.75 -43.32
C VAL A 30 -40.28 -2.40 -41.87
N THR A 31 -40.98 -3.28 -41.16
CA THR A 31 -41.17 -3.15 -39.71
C THR A 31 -39.93 -3.72 -39.03
N VAL A 32 -39.18 -2.87 -38.34
CA VAL A 32 -37.87 -3.21 -37.76
C VAL A 32 -37.87 -3.33 -36.23
N GLY A 33 -39.01 -3.04 -35.59
CA GLY A 33 -39.16 -3.15 -34.14
C GLY A 33 -40.35 -2.33 -33.64
N THR A 34 -40.28 -1.90 -32.37
CA THR A 34 -41.29 -1.05 -31.71
C THR A 34 -40.60 0.21 -31.18
N LYS A 35 -41.20 1.37 -31.43
CA LYS A 35 -40.75 2.66 -30.90
C LYS A 35 -41.05 2.76 -29.41
N ASP A 36 -40.43 3.73 -28.72
CA ASP A 36 -40.61 3.93 -27.28
C ASP A 36 -42.07 4.27 -26.89
N ASN A 37 -42.87 4.79 -27.82
CA ASN A 37 -44.30 5.03 -27.65
C ASN A 37 -45.18 3.79 -27.89
N GLY A 38 -44.60 2.59 -28.00
CA GLY A 38 -45.30 1.33 -28.22
C GLY A 38 -45.79 1.10 -29.66
N LYS A 39 -45.60 2.06 -30.59
CA LYS A 39 -46.01 1.90 -32.00
C LYS A 39 -44.95 1.16 -32.82
N PRO A 40 -45.33 0.39 -33.86
CA PRO A 40 -44.37 -0.26 -34.75
C PRO A 40 -43.39 0.73 -35.40
N ASP A 41 -42.11 0.42 -35.37
CA ASP A 41 -41.08 1.14 -36.10
C ASP A 41 -41.03 0.67 -37.55
N ARG A 42 -41.73 1.38 -38.43
CA ARG A 42 -41.75 1.13 -39.88
C ARG A 42 -40.78 2.07 -40.60
N ARG A 43 -39.76 1.52 -41.24
CA ARG A 43 -38.79 2.24 -42.07
C ARG A 43 -39.19 2.22 -43.53
N HIS A 44 -39.07 3.37 -44.19
CA HIS A 44 -39.39 3.56 -45.60
C HIS A 44 -38.11 3.67 -46.46
N VAL A 45 -38.09 2.99 -47.59
CA VAL A 45 -37.06 3.11 -48.64
C VAL A 45 -37.71 3.29 -50.01
N SER A 46 -37.07 4.04 -50.91
CA SER A 46 -37.56 4.18 -52.29
C SER A 46 -36.44 4.20 -53.33
N ARG A 47 -36.68 3.61 -54.50
CA ARG A 47 -35.76 3.57 -55.66
C ARG A 47 -36.55 3.61 -56.97
N ARG A 48 -35.85 3.84 -58.09
CA ARG A 48 -36.45 3.93 -59.42
C ARG A 48 -36.91 2.58 -59.95
N THR A 49 -36.22 1.49 -59.60
CA THR A 49 -36.53 0.15 -60.09
C THR A 49 -36.96 -0.80 -58.97
N ARG A 50 -37.81 -1.78 -59.31
CA ARG A 50 -38.27 -2.82 -58.37
C ARG A 50 -37.11 -3.63 -57.77
N PRO A 51 -36.09 -4.07 -58.55
CA PRO A 51 -34.98 -4.85 -58.00
C PRO A 51 -34.17 -4.07 -56.96
N GLU A 52 -33.92 -2.77 -57.18
CA GLU A 52 -33.17 -1.93 -56.24
C GLU A 52 -33.90 -1.77 -54.89
N VAL A 53 -35.22 -1.54 -54.90
CA VAL A 53 -36.00 -1.49 -53.64
C VAL A 53 -36.02 -2.84 -52.96
N THR A 54 -36.18 -3.92 -53.72
CA THR A 54 -36.21 -5.28 -53.18
C THR A 54 -34.89 -5.61 -52.47
N LYS A 55 -33.75 -5.20 -53.04
CA LYS A 55 -32.43 -5.36 -52.41
C LYS A 55 -32.34 -4.60 -51.09
N LEU A 56 -32.84 -3.36 -51.02
CA LEU A 56 -32.85 -2.55 -49.79
C LEU A 56 -33.81 -3.08 -48.73
N VAL A 57 -34.96 -3.60 -49.13
CA VAL A 57 -35.92 -4.24 -48.22
C VAL A 57 -35.30 -5.49 -47.61
N ARG A 58 -34.70 -6.37 -48.42
CA ARG A 58 -33.97 -7.56 -47.92
C ARG A 58 -32.81 -7.20 -47.01
N GLU A 59 -32.09 -6.12 -47.32
CA GLU A 59 -31.00 -5.63 -46.46
C GLU A 59 -31.53 -5.18 -45.09
N LEU A 60 -32.63 -4.42 -45.06
CA LEU A 60 -33.27 -3.98 -43.81
C LEU A 60 -33.85 -5.15 -43.02
N GLU A 61 -34.45 -6.14 -43.69
CA GLU A 61 -34.90 -7.38 -43.06
C GLU A 61 -33.73 -8.13 -42.44
N ARG A 62 -32.62 -8.29 -43.18
CA ARG A 62 -31.41 -8.93 -42.67
C ARG A 62 -30.82 -8.18 -41.47
N GLN A 63 -30.81 -6.85 -41.50
CA GLN A 63 -30.36 -6.05 -40.36
C GLN A 63 -31.29 -6.23 -39.17
N ARG A 64 -32.61 -6.27 -39.39
CA ARG A 64 -33.61 -6.51 -38.33
C ARG A 64 -33.39 -7.88 -37.69
N ASP A 65 -33.26 -8.91 -38.51
CA ASP A 65 -33.10 -10.30 -38.06
C ASP A 65 -31.76 -10.49 -37.32
N LYS A 66 -30.75 -9.68 -37.64
CA LYS A 66 -29.47 -9.61 -36.92
C LYS A 66 -29.50 -8.70 -35.68
N GLY A 67 -30.63 -8.06 -35.35
CA GLY A 67 -30.72 -7.08 -34.26
C GLY A 67 -29.89 -5.82 -34.47
N ALA A 68 -29.44 -5.55 -35.70
CA ALA A 68 -28.53 -4.46 -36.07
C ALA A 68 -29.25 -3.17 -36.51
N VAL A 69 -30.58 -3.11 -36.35
CA VAL A 69 -31.36 -1.92 -36.72
C VAL A 69 -31.49 -0.98 -35.53
N PRO A 70 -30.96 0.25 -35.58
CA PRO A 70 -31.13 1.23 -34.51
C PRO A 70 -32.62 1.54 -34.26
N LYS A 71 -33.04 1.70 -33.00
CA LYS A 71 -34.42 2.16 -32.70
C LYS A 71 -34.70 3.53 -33.33
N ALA A 72 -35.79 3.71 -34.07
CA ALA A 72 -36.19 5.04 -34.54
C ALA A 72 -36.82 5.86 -33.40
N GLY A 73 -36.25 7.03 -33.13
CA GLY A 73 -36.86 8.01 -32.22
C GLY A 73 -35.91 9.01 -31.59
N GLN A 74 -34.61 8.73 -31.53
CA GLN A 74 -33.65 9.64 -30.93
C GLN A 74 -32.30 9.54 -31.66
N SER A 75 -32.03 10.48 -32.56
CA SER A 75 -30.71 10.56 -33.19
C SER A 75 -29.74 11.16 -32.19
N TRP A 76 -29.14 10.30 -31.37
CA TRP A 76 -28.12 10.72 -30.42
C TRP A 76 -26.92 11.29 -31.17
N THR A 77 -26.49 12.48 -30.75
CA THR A 77 -25.12 12.91 -30.99
C THR A 77 -24.22 12.22 -29.97
N LEU A 78 -22.94 12.09 -30.28
CA LEU A 78 -21.97 11.55 -29.33
C LEU A 78 -21.99 12.37 -28.05
N GLY A 79 -22.10 13.70 -28.14
CA GLY A 79 -22.16 14.58 -26.98
C GLY A 79 -23.35 14.28 -26.08
N SER A 80 -24.58 14.25 -26.62
CA SER A 80 -25.77 13.97 -25.82
C SER A 80 -25.77 12.56 -25.23
N TRP A 81 -25.26 11.58 -25.98
CA TRP A 81 -25.10 10.22 -25.49
C TRP A 81 -24.10 10.14 -24.33
N LEU A 82 -22.92 10.74 -24.47
CA LEU A 82 -21.89 10.71 -23.43
C LEU A 82 -22.34 11.43 -22.16
N THR A 83 -23.04 12.56 -22.28
CA THR A 83 -23.66 13.25 -21.14
C THR A 83 -24.71 12.37 -20.47
N HIS A 84 -25.60 11.74 -21.24
CA HIS A 84 -26.60 10.83 -20.68
C HIS A 84 -25.95 9.64 -19.98
N TRP A 85 -24.94 9.04 -20.62
CA TRP A 85 -24.23 7.89 -20.10
C TRP A 85 -23.48 8.21 -18.81
N VAL A 86 -22.73 9.31 -18.77
CA VAL A 86 -21.93 9.64 -17.58
C VAL A 86 -22.83 9.98 -16.40
N GLU A 87 -23.88 10.79 -16.60
CA GLU A 87 -24.71 11.25 -15.47
C GLU A 87 -25.79 10.27 -15.03
N ASN A 88 -26.38 9.49 -15.95
CA ASN A 88 -27.56 8.66 -15.64
C ASN A 88 -27.27 7.15 -15.65
N ILE A 89 -26.17 6.70 -16.26
CA ILE A 89 -25.84 5.27 -16.37
C ILE A 89 -24.62 4.94 -15.53
N ALA A 90 -23.46 5.51 -15.86
CA ALA A 90 -22.20 5.16 -15.23
C ALA A 90 -22.15 5.58 -13.76
N ALA A 91 -22.63 6.78 -13.43
CA ALA A 91 -22.54 7.35 -12.08
C ALA A 91 -23.14 6.45 -10.98
N ALA A 92 -24.20 5.70 -11.29
CA ALA A 92 -24.86 4.81 -10.33
C ALA A 92 -24.08 3.51 -10.05
N HIS A 93 -23.18 3.10 -10.95
CA HIS A 93 -22.59 1.76 -10.94
C HIS A 93 -21.07 1.75 -10.75
N VAL A 94 -20.40 2.91 -10.85
CA VAL A 94 -18.94 2.99 -10.72
C VAL A 94 -18.50 3.76 -9.50
N SER A 95 -17.27 3.50 -9.04
CA SER A 95 -16.71 4.25 -7.91
C SER A 95 -16.52 5.73 -8.24
N GLU A 96 -16.60 6.60 -7.24
CA GLU A 96 -16.44 8.05 -7.38
C GLU A 96 -15.23 8.47 -8.24
N ASN A 97 -14.03 7.91 -7.98
CA ASN A 97 -12.85 8.23 -8.80
C ASN A 97 -13.00 7.83 -10.27
N THR A 98 -13.72 6.74 -10.54
CA THR A 98 -13.98 6.26 -11.90
C THR A 98 -14.90 7.23 -12.61
N ILE A 99 -15.98 7.67 -11.96
CA ILE A 99 -16.90 8.63 -12.58
C ILE A 99 -16.25 10.00 -12.79
N ASP A 100 -15.36 10.44 -11.89
CA ASP A 100 -14.60 11.66 -12.11
C ASP A 100 -13.70 11.57 -13.34
N GLY A 101 -12.99 10.44 -13.50
CA GLY A 101 -12.17 10.19 -14.68
C GLY A 101 -13.00 10.17 -15.96
N TYR A 102 -14.19 9.57 -15.92
CA TYR A 102 -15.14 9.61 -17.04
C TYR A 102 -15.62 11.02 -17.34
N ARG A 103 -16.03 11.81 -16.33
CA ARG A 103 -16.44 13.21 -16.51
C ARG A 103 -15.33 14.06 -17.10
N VAL A 104 -14.08 13.86 -16.68
CA VAL A 104 -12.94 14.58 -17.27
C VAL A 104 -12.77 14.22 -18.74
N ALA A 105 -12.73 12.92 -19.06
CA ALA A 105 -12.61 12.45 -20.44
C ALA A 105 -13.78 12.93 -21.32
N VAL A 106 -15.01 12.91 -20.79
CA VAL A 106 -16.22 13.32 -21.51
C VAL A 106 -16.26 14.83 -21.71
N ASN A 107 -16.20 15.62 -20.64
CA ASN A 107 -16.48 17.05 -20.68
C ASN A 107 -15.31 17.89 -21.20
N HIS A 108 -14.06 17.50 -20.93
CA HIS A 108 -12.88 18.27 -21.35
C HIS A 108 -12.31 17.82 -22.69
N HIS A 109 -12.56 16.57 -23.11
CA HIS A 109 -11.93 16.02 -24.32
C HIS A 109 -12.96 15.57 -25.37
N LEU A 110 -13.83 14.59 -25.04
CA LEU A 110 -14.70 13.97 -26.04
C LEU A 110 -15.81 14.90 -26.55
N ILE A 111 -16.49 15.62 -25.67
CA ILE A 111 -17.57 16.54 -26.07
C ILE A 111 -16.99 17.69 -26.92
N PRO A 112 -15.94 18.41 -26.48
CA PRO A 112 -15.35 19.48 -27.30
C PRO A 112 -14.77 18.98 -28.63
N GLY A 113 -14.21 17.77 -28.65
CA GLY A 113 -13.52 17.24 -29.84
C GLY A 113 -14.42 16.53 -30.84
N LEU A 114 -15.39 15.75 -30.36
CA LEU A 114 -16.19 14.81 -31.18
C LEU A 114 -17.69 14.87 -30.88
N GLY A 115 -18.13 15.67 -29.91
CA GLY A 115 -19.51 15.66 -29.41
C GLY A 115 -20.58 15.97 -30.47
N ALA A 116 -20.22 16.74 -31.51
CA ALA A 116 -21.11 17.10 -32.60
C ALA A 116 -21.41 15.93 -33.59
N HIS A 117 -20.59 14.87 -33.60
CA HIS A 117 -20.83 13.73 -34.47
C HIS A 117 -22.12 13.00 -34.06
N ARG A 118 -22.93 12.60 -35.05
CA ARG A 118 -24.01 11.63 -34.81
C ARG A 118 -23.39 10.27 -34.50
N LEU A 119 -23.96 9.51 -33.55
CA LEU A 119 -23.44 8.18 -33.21
C LEU A 119 -23.31 7.29 -34.45
N GLU A 120 -24.34 7.25 -35.30
CA GLU A 120 -24.39 6.46 -36.54
C GLU A 120 -23.35 6.88 -37.60
N LYS A 121 -22.72 8.05 -37.44
CA LYS A 121 -21.74 8.62 -38.37
C LYS A 121 -20.35 8.73 -37.74
N LEU A 122 -20.16 8.13 -36.57
CA LEU A 122 -18.89 8.11 -35.90
C LEU A 122 -18.07 6.93 -36.43
N ASP A 123 -17.17 7.21 -37.36
CA ASP A 123 -16.21 6.22 -37.86
C ASP A 123 -14.94 6.12 -36.99
N PRO A 124 -14.23 4.97 -36.98
CA PRO A 124 -12.98 4.77 -36.25
C PRO A 124 -11.92 5.85 -36.54
N GLU A 125 -11.82 6.33 -37.78
CA GLU A 125 -10.86 7.32 -38.21
C GLU A 125 -11.09 8.69 -37.55
N HIS A 126 -12.32 9.01 -37.13
CA HIS A 126 -12.59 10.23 -36.35
C HIS A 126 -11.91 10.15 -34.98
N LEU A 127 -11.95 8.99 -34.34
CA LEU A 127 -11.31 8.74 -33.05
C LEU A 127 -9.79 8.79 -33.17
N GLU A 128 -9.24 8.13 -34.19
CA GLU A 128 -7.79 8.12 -34.44
C GLU A 128 -7.24 9.53 -34.72
N ARG A 129 -7.91 10.32 -35.59
CA ARG A 129 -7.54 11.72 -35.83
C ARG A 129 -7.64 12.57 -34.56
N PHE A 130 -8.67 12.34 -33.76
CA PHE A 130 -8.85 13.03 -32.50
C PHE A 130 -7.72 12.72 -31.50
N TYR A 131 -7.34 11.45 -31.36
CA TYR A 131 -6.23 11.08 -30.46
C TYR A 131 -4.90 11.66 -30.93
N LYS A 132 -4.63 11.64 -32.24
CA LYS A 132 -3.45 12.29 -32.82
C LYS A 132 -3.44 13.78 -32.49
N LYS A 133 -4.55 14.48 -32.73
CA LYS A 133 -4.69 15.90 -32.38
C LYS A 133 -4.45 16.18 -30.89
N MET A 134 -4.93 15.31 -29.99
CA MET A 134 -4.65 15.44 -28.56
C MET A 134 -3.16 15.38 -28.26
N GLN A 135 -2.44 14.42 -28.85
CA GLN A 135 -1.00 14.29 -28.68
C GLN A 135 -0.24 15.47 -29.27
N ASP A 136 -0.60 15.89 -30.49
CA ASP A 136 -0.02 17.06 -31.17
C ASP A 136 -0.23 18.36 -30.34
N SER A 137 -1.33 18.45 -29.59
CA SER A 137 -1.62 19.55 -28.66
C SER A 137 -0.94 19.44 -27.28
N GLY A 138 -0.06 18.46 -27.08
CA GLY A 138 0.73 18.28 -25.85
C GLY A 138 0.10 17.38 -24.79
N SER A 139 -1.00 16.66 -25.10
CA SER A 139 -1.52 15.65 -24.17
C SER A 139 -0.62 14.41 -24.14
N ALA A 140 -0.25 13.94 -22.94
CA ALA A 140 0.43 12.66 -22.79
C ALA A 140 -0.37 11.50 -23.42
N ALA A 141 0.34 10.51 -23.97
CA ALA A 141 -0.28 9.32 -24.57
C ALA A 141 -1.20 8.57 -23.57
N GLY A 142 -0.81 8.55 -22.29
CA GLY A 142 -1.64 8.06 -21.18
C GLY A 142 -3.04 8.68 -21.12
N THR A 143 -3.11 10.01 -21.29
CA THR A 143 -4.36 10.76 -21.28
C THR A 143 -5.23 10.40 -22.48
N ALA A 144 -4.65 10.40 -23.68
CA ALA A 144 -5.37 10.02 -24.89
C ALA A 144 -5.89 8.56 -24.82
N HIS A 145 -5.09 7.65 -24.28
CA HIS A 145 -5.48 6.26 -24.06
C HIS A 145 -6.62 6.13 -23.04
N GLN A 146 -6.59 6.89 -21.95
CA GLN A 146 -7.70 6.92 -20.98
C GLN A 146 -9.00 7.45 -21.60
N VAL A 147 -8.90 8.45 -22.48
CA VAL A 147 -10.04 8.95 -23.25
C VAL A 147 -10.59 7.88 -24.19
N HIS A 148 -9.72 7.16 -24.90
CA HIS A 148 -10.10 6.01 -25.72
C HIS A 148 -10.86 4.94 -24.93
N ARG A 149 -10.34 4.52 -23.78
CA ARG A 149 -11.02 3.54 -22.91
C ARG A 149 -12.39 4.01 -22.44
N THR A 150 -12.53 5.30 -22.16
CA THR A 150 -13.79 5.89 -21.69
C THR A 150 -14.83 5.86 -22.81
N VAL A 151 -14.50 6.36 -24.01
CA VAL A 151 -15.44 6.34 -25.14
C VAL A 151 -15.76 4.92 -25.58
N GLN A 152 -14.80 4.00 -25.56
CA GLN A 152 -15.05 2.59 -25.85
C GLN A 152 -16.07 1.99 -24.88
N THR A 153 -15.95 2.28 -23.57
CA THR A 153 -16.92 1.81 -22.55
C THR A 153 -18.30 2.40 -22.79
N ALA A 154 -18.39 3.71 -23.05
CA ALA A 154 -19.67 4.38 -23.29
C ALA A 154 -20.36 3.89 -24.57
N LEU A 155 -19.62 3.61 -25.63
CA LEU A 155 -20.16 3.10 -26.89
C LEU A 155 -20.49 1.60 -26.81
N ASN A 156 -19.81 0.81 -25.97
CA ASN A 156 -20.25 -0.55 -25.66
C ASN A 156 -21.64 -0.56 -25.02
N GLU A 157 -21.92 0.38 -24.11
CA GLU A 157 -23.26 0.54 -23.53
C GLU A 157 -24.29 0.98 -24.59
N ALA A 158 -23.89 1.83 -25.56
CA ALA A 158 -24.76 2.20 -26.67
C ALA A 158 -25.12 1.00 -27.56
N VAL A 159 -24.15 0.10 -27.81
CA VAL A 159 -24.37 -1.15 -28.54
C VAL A 159 -25.29 -2.08 -27.75
N ARG A 160 -25.03 -2.26 -26.45
CA ARG A 160 -25.85 -3.08 -25.56
C ARG A 160 -27.32 -2.64 -25.54
N ARG A 161 -27.57 -1.33 -25.66
CA ARG A 161 -28.92 -0.74 -25.71
C ARG A 161 -29.49 -0.59 -27.13
N ALA A 162 -28.81 -1.12 -28.14
CA ALA A 162 -29.19 -1.07 -29.55
C ALA A 162 -29.34 0.37 -30.12
N HIS A 163 -28.60 1.33 -29.57
CA HIS A 163 -28.44 2.66 -30.17
C HIS A 163 -27.35 2.66 -31.26
N LEU A 164 -26.42 1.70 -31.19
CA LEU A 164 -25.42 1.42 -32.21
C LEU A 164 -25.40 -0.07 -32.52
N SER A 165 -25.09 -0.43 -33.76
CA SER A 165 -24.89 -1.84 -34.15
C SER A 165 -23.48 -2.33 -33.86
N VAL A 166 -22.49 -1.46 -34.00
CA VAL A 166 -21.07 -1.75 -33.82
C VAL A 166 -20.42 -0.62 -33.04
N ASN A 167 -19.44 -0.94 -32.20
CA ASN A 167 -18.67 0.06 -31.48
C ASN A 167 -17.47 0.51 -32.34
N PRO A 168 -17.46 1.74 -32.90
CA PRO A 168 -16.33 2.23 -33.70
C PRO A 168 -15.04 2.37 -32.86
N ALA A 169 -15.15 2.62 -31.55
CA ALA A 169 -13.99 2.70 -30.67
C ALA A 169 -13.39 1.32 -30.34
N ALA A 170 -14.10 0.22 -30.59
CA ALA A 170 -13.50 -1.11 -30.52
C ALA A 170 -12.66 -1.46 -31.75
N ILE A 171 -12.89 -0.76 -32.87
CA ILE A 171 -12.16 -0.94 -34.13
C ILE A 171 -10.99 0.05 -34.23
N ALA A 172 -11.18 1.28 -33.74
CA ALA A 172 -10.17 2.33 -33.77
C ALA A 172 -8.89 1.91 -33.05
N LYS A 173 -7.74 2.26 -33.63
CA LYS A 173 -6.43 2.04 -33.01
C LYS A 173 -6.29 2.92 -31.77
N ALA A 174 -6.16 2.28 -30.61
CA ALA A 174 -5.86 2.96 -29.36
C ALA A 174 -4.48 3.63 -29.42
N PRO A 175 -4.28 4.79 -28.76
CA PRO A 175 -2.97 5.37 -28.58
C PRO A 175 -2.03 4.36 -27.91
N ARG A 176 -0.84 4.19 -28.48
CA ARG A 176 0.20 3.33 -27.88
C ARG A 176 0.68 3.95 -26.59
N LEU A 177 0.78 3.11 -25.57
CA LEU A 177 1.44 3.44 -24.32
C LEU A 177 2.79 2.77 -24.36
N GLU A 178 3.85 3.56 -24.31
CA GLU A 178 5.16 3.04 -23.96
C GLU A 178 5.10 2.64 -22.49
N GLU A 179 5.50 1.40 -22.20
CA GLU A 179 5.63 0.97 -20.82
C GLU A 179 6.95 1.54 -20.30
N GLU A 180 6.87 2.55 -19.43
CA GLU A 180 8.05 3.05 -18.71
C GLU A 180 8.61 1.92 -17.84
N GLU A 181 9.90 1.62 -18.03
CA GLU A 181 10.61 0.69 -17.16
C GLU A 181 10.67 1.27 -15.75
N VAL A 182 10.27 0.46 -14.78
CA VAL A 182 10.24 0.88 -13.39
C VAL A 182 11.53 0.47 -12.74
N GLU A 183 12.38 1.46 -12.49
CA GLU A 183 13.59 1.26 -11.70
C GLU A 183 13.24 1.31 -10.20
N PRO A 184 13.56 0.27 -9.42
CA PRO A 184 13.46 0.32 -7.96
C PRO A 184 14.51 1.27 -7.39
N TYR A 185 14.32 1.70 -6.15
CA TYR A 185 15.36 2.41 -5.40
C TYR A 185 16.54 1.48 -5.11
N SER A 186 17.77 2.00 -5.22
CA SER A 186 18.96 1.28 -4.74
C SER A 186 18.96 1.18 -3.21
N VAL A 187 19.79 0.29 -2.64
CA VAL A 187 19.90 0.15 -1.18
C VAL A 187 20.37 1.46 -0.55
N GLU A 188 21.33 2.13 -1.18
CA GLU A 188 21.90 3.41 -0.74
C GLU A 188 20.86 4.53 -0.81
N GLU A 189 20.02 4.56 -1.86
CA GLU A 189 18.89 5.49 -1.95
C GLU A 189 17.88 5.25 -0.83
N VAL A 190 17.53 3.98 -0.56
CA VAL A 190 16.61 3.63 0.54
C VAL A 190 17.20 4.05 1.88
N GLN A 191 18.47 3.77 2.15
CA GLN A 191 19.14 4.15 3.40
C GLN A 191 19.12 5.67 3.62
N ARG A 192 19.45 6.46 2.58
CA ARG A 192 19.37 7.93 2.66
C ARG A 192 17.95 8.42 2.89
N LEU A 193 16.97 7.81 2.24
CA LEU A 193 15.56 8.13 2.46
C LEU A 193 15.12 7.82 3.89
N LEU A 194 15.51 6.67 4.44
CA LEU A 194 15.18 6.29 5.81
C LEU A 194 15.82 7.23 6.84
N ALA A 195 17.10 7.58 6.63
CA ALA A 195 17.83 8.52 7.48
C ALA A 195 17.21 9.92 7.48
N GLU A 196 16.82 10.44 6.31
CA GLU A 196 16.16 11.74 6.22
C GLU A 196 14.72 11.68 6.76
N ALA A 197 14.00 10.60 6.49
CA ALA A 197 12.62 10.44 6.94
C ALA A 197 12.52 10.40 8.47
N ALA A 198 13.53 9.88 9.16
CA ALA A 198 13.60 9.85 10.63
C ALA A 198 13.59 11.25 11.28
N LYS A 199 13.91 12.30 10.53
CA LYS A 199 13.88 13.71 10.99
C LYS A 199 12.48 14.33 10.98
N HIS A 200 11.50 13.64 10.41
CA HIS A 200 10.15 14.16 10.20
C HIS A 200 9.11 13.37 11.00
N PRO A 201 8.01 13.99 11.45
CA PRO A 201 6.93 13.24 12.08
C PRO A 201 6.27 12.26 11.10
N ASN A 202 5.63 11.23 11.65
CA ASN A 202 4.95 10.18 10.90
C ASN A 202 5.87 9.35 9.97
N THR A 203 7.19 9.29 10.20
CA THR A 203 8.20 8.58 9.36
C THR A 203 7.76 7.19 8.92
N ALA A 204 7.21 6.40 9.85
CA ALA A 204 6.88 4.99 9.64
C ALA A 204 6.00 4.75 8.41
N ARG A 205 5.20 5.74 7.98
CA ARG A 205 4.34 5.62 6.79
C ARG A 205 5.14 5.38 5.51
N TRP A 206 6.31 5.99 5.38
CA TRP A 206 7.17 5.81 4.20
C TRP A 206 7.99 4.53 4.30
N VAL A 207 8.43 4.16 5.52
CA VAL A 207 9.08 2.87 5.77
C VAL A 207 8.16 1.71 5.41
N ILE A 208 6.89 1.76 5.80
CA ILE A 208 5.88 0.76 5.40
C ILE A 208 5.75 0.67 3.87
N ALA A 209 5.77 1.80 3.16
CA ALA A 209 5.68 1.79 1.70
C ALA A 209 6.92 1.14 1.04
N LEU A 210 8.11 1.39 1.58
CA LEU A 210 9.39 0.88 1.09
C LEU A 210 9.62 -0.60 1.45
N ALA A 211 9.27 -1.00 2.67
CA ALA A 211 9.51 -2.35 3.20
C ALA A 211 8.41 -3.34 2.82
N LEU A 212 7.14 -2.92 2.94
CA LEU A 212 5.98 -3.81 2.80
C LEU A 212 5.18 -3.55 1.50
N GLY A 213 5.52 -2.49 0.77
CA GLY A 213 4.88 -2.18 -0.51
C GLY A 213 3.42 -1.74 -0.42
N LEU A 214 2.94 -1.29 0.75
CA LEU A 214 1.53 -0.84 0.86
C LEU A 214 1.32 0.42 0.02
N ARG A 215 0.12 0.54 -0.57
CA ARG A 215 -0.24 1.75 -1.33
C ARG A 215 -0.41 2.91 -0.36
N GLN A 216 -0.08 4.14 -0.78
CA GLN A 216 -0.25 5.35 0.03
C GLN A 216 -1.62 5.42 0.72
N GLY A 217 -2.71 5.15 -0.01
CA GLY A 217 -4.04 5.13 0.57
C GLY A 217 -4.22 4.06 1.66
N GLU A 218 -3.63 2.87 1.52
CA GLU A 218 -3.68 1.80 2.52
C GLU A 218 -2.95 2.23 3.80
N VAL A 219 -1.74 2.79 3.66
CA VAL A 219 -0.95 3.30 4.78
C VAL A 219 -1.67 4.42 5.52
N LEU A 220 -2.11 5.45 4.81
CA LEU A 220 -2.81 6.60 5.40
C LEU A 220 -4.23 6.26 5.90
N GLY A 221 -4.75 5.10 5.53
CA GLY A 221 -6.04 4.58 6.00
C GLY A 221 -5.94 3.74 7.27
N MET A 222 -4.73 3.38 7.69
CA MET A 222 -4.48 2.48 8.80
C MET A 222 -4.91 3.10 10.13
N GLN A 223 -5.55 2.29 10.98
CA GLN A 223 -5.89 2.63 12.36
C GLN A 223 -5.12 1.73 13.34
N TRP A 224 -5.01 2.14 14.60
CA TRP A 224 -4.27 1.36 15.60
C TRP A 224 -4.83 -0.05 15.81
N ASP A 225 -6.14 -0.24 15.66
CA ASP A 225 -6.78 -1.57 15.72
C ASP A 225 -6.41 -2.50 14.54
N ASP A 226 -5.72 -1.96 13.52
CA ASP A 226 -5.17 -2.75 12.42
C ASP A 226 -3.76 -3.27 12.73
N VAL A 227 -3.09 -2.79 13.78
CA VAL A 227 -1.71 -3.13 14.14
C VAL A 227 -1.71 -4.09 15.32
N ASP A 228 -1.21 -5.30 15.09
CA ASP A 228 -1.12 -6.36 16.09
C ASP A 228 0.34 -6.52 16.52
N PHE A 229 0.70 -5.90 17.65
CA PHE A 229 2.08 -5.91 18.14
C PHE A 229 2.51 -7.26 18.72
N GLU A 230 1.57 -8.08 19.17
CA GLU A 230 1.83 -9.41 19.72
C GLU A 230 2.07 -10.43 18.59
N LEU A 231 1.21 -10.39 17.56
CA LEU A 231 1.38 -11.27 16.40
C LEU A 231 2.38 -10.74 15.36
N GLY A 232 2.84 -9.49 15.49
CA GLY A 232 3.72 -8.84 14.53
C GLY A 232 3.07 -8.64 13.15
N VAL A 233 1.79 -8.26 13.11
CA VAL A 233 0.99 -8.22 11.88
C VAL A 233 0.26 -6.89 11.71
N ILE A 234 0.26 -6.37 10.48
CA ILE A 234 -0.63 -5.27 10.05
C ILE A 234 -1.77 -5.83 9.19
N ARG A 235 -3.01 -5.44 9.52
CA ARG A 235 -4.21 -5.82 8.77
C ARG A 235 -4.64 -4.68 7.83
N VAL A 236 -4.43 -4.85 6.52
CA VAL A 236 -4.85 -3.84 5.55
C VAL A 236 -6.35 -3.95 5.29
N ARG A 237 -7.18 -3.15 5.98
CA ARG A 237 -8.66 -3.22 5.83
C ARG A 237 -9.25 -2.15 4.92
N ARG A 238 -8.65 -0.97 4.92
CA ARG A 238 -9.22 0.26 4.37
C ARG A 238 -8.16 1.10 3.67
N GLY A 239 -8.61 1.94 2.75
CA GLY A 239 -7.77 2.89 2.05
C GLY A 239 -8.31 4.31 2.21
N ARG A 240 -7.44 5.24 2.59
CA ARG A 240 -7.75 6.66 2.66
C ARG A 240 -8.08 7.22 1.29
N LEU A 241 -9.17 7.98 1.23
CA LEU A 241 -9.60 8.71 0.06
C LEU A 241 -9.12 10.16 0.14
N ARG A 242 -8.82 10.73 -1.03
CA ARG A 242 -8.56 12.17 -1.13
C ARG A 242 -9.83 12.94 -0.74
N PRO A 243 -9.78 13.82 0.26
CA PRO A 243 -10.95 14.58 0.70
C PRO A 243 -11.42 15.52 -0.39
N ARG A 244 -12.72 15.81 -0.41
CA ARG A 244 -13.35 16.78 -1.31
C ARG A 244 -14.11 17.78 -0.48
N TYR A 245 -13.84 19.06 -0.71
CA TYR A 245 -14.45 20.10 0.09
C TYR A 245 -15.47 20.87 -0.73
N LYS A 246 -16.59 21.20 -0.11
CA LYS A 246 -17.52 22.25 -0.55
C LYS A 246 -17.46 23.43 0.42
N HIS A 247 -17.87 24.60 -0.03
CA HIS A 247 -18.07 25.74 0.86
C HIS A 247 -19.24 25.48 1.79
N GLY A 248 -19.01 25.49 3.11
CA GLY A 248 -20.11 25.62 4.09
C GLY A 248 -20.53 27.08 4.29
N CYS A 249 -19.71 28.03 3.87
CA CYS A 249 -20.03 29.46 3.91
C CYS A 249 -20.88 29.96 2.72
N GLY A 250 -21.36 29.07 1.84
CA GLY A 250 -22.10 29.48 0.63
C GLY A 250 -21.29 30.40 -0.29
N ASP A 251 -20.04 30.03 -0.59
CA ASP A 251 -19.10 30.74 -1.46
C ASP A 251 -18.71 32.19 -1.05
N ARG A 252 -19.16 32.67 0.11
CA ARG A 252 -18.89 34.04 0.60
C ARG A 252 -17.43 34.38 0.87
N CYS A 253 -16.55 33.38 1.02
CA CYS A 253 -15.17 33.60 1.46
C CYS A 253 -14.16 33.90 0.33
N GLY A 254 -14.54 33.78 -0.94
CA GLY A 254 -13.66 34.02 -2.09
C GLY A 254 -12.44 33.08 -2.24
N ARG A 255 -12.29 32.09 -1.36
CA ARG A 255 -11.20 31.09 -1.38
C ARG A 255 -11.63 29.84 -2.16
N LYS A 256 -10.70 28.96 -2.51
CA LYS A 256 -11.06 27.61 -2.99
C LYS A 256 -11.72 26.80 -1.85
N PRO A 257 -12.60 25.83 -2.14
CA PRO A 257 -13.33 25.08 -1.11
C PRO A 257 -12.45 24.44 -0.03
N GLY A 258 -11.26 23.96 -0.39
CA GLY A 258 -10.32 23.34 0.56
C GLY A 258 -9.70 24.30 1.59
N PHE A 259 -9.77 25.61 1.34
CA PHE A 259 -9.27 26.68 2.22
C PHE A 259 -10.41 27.48 2.87
N CYS A 260 -11.65 27.05 2.69
CA CYS A 260 -12.79 27.64 3.37
C CYS A 260 -12.69 27.35 4.89
N PRO A 261 -12.85 28.35 5.77
CA PRO A 261 -12.89 28.12 7.22
C PRO A 261 -14.06 27.20 7.64
N GLN A 262 -15.16 27.26 6.90
CA GLN A 262 -16.34 26.42 7.05
C GLN A 262 -16.38 25.31 5.99
N LYS A 263 -15.23 24.77 5.58
CA LYS A 263 -15.20 23.71 4.56
C LYS A 263 -15.94 22.47 5.05
N ILE A 264 -16.73 21.86 4.18
CA ILE A 264 -17.44 20.62 4.45
C ILE A 264 -16.85 19.53 3.58
N ASN A 265 -16.33 18.45 4.18
CA ASN A 265 -15.88 17.29 3.42
C ASN A 265 -17.11 16.54 2.88
N THR A 266 -17.26 16.49 1.56
CA THR A 266 -18.37 15.80 0.87
C THR A 266 -18.07 14.34 0.58
N ARG A 267 -16.84 13.91 0.82
CA ARG A 267 -16.38 12.56 0.56
C ARG A 267 -16.14 11.83 1.87
N ARG A 268 -16.60 10.57 1.96
CA ARG A 268 -16.19 9.68 3.04
C ARG A 268 -14.66 9.61 3.13
N GLU A 269 -14.14 9.47 4.34
CA GLU A 269 -12.69 9.50 4.57
C GLU A 269 -12.00 8.27 3.99
N THR A 270 -12.63 7.09 4.10
CA THR A 270 -12.04 5.82 3.70
C THR A 270 -12.96 5.04 2.74
N LYS A 271 -12.36 4.09 2.04
CA LYS A 271 -13.08 3.00 1.38
C LYS A 271 -12.56 1.68 1.93
N ASN A 272 -13.45 0.70 2.03
CA ASN A 272 -13.01 -0.67 2.28
C ASN A 272 -12.22 -1.21 1.08
N ALA A 273 -11.32 -2.14 1.34
CA ALA A 273 -10.61 -2.84 0.28
C ALA A 273 -11.63 -3.54 -0.65
N LYS A 274 -11.46 -3.39 -1.97
CA LYS A 274 -12.45 -3.79 -2.99
C LYS A 274 -12.63 -5.31 -3.14
N SER A 275 -11.73 -6.12 -2.57
CA SER A 275 -11.72 -7.58 -2.68
C SER A 275 -11.23 -8.23 -1.39
N ARG A 276 -11.55 -9.52 -1.18
CA ARG A 276 -10.96 -10.33 -0.10
C ARG A 276 -9.43 -10.32 -0.14
N ALA A 277 -8.82 -10.37 -1.33
CA ALA A 277 -7.36 -10.27 -1.50
C ALA A 277 -6.78 -8.91 -1.05
N GLY A 278 -7.61 -7.85 -1.02
CA GLY A 278 -7.22 -6.55 -0.49
C GLY A 278 -7.24 -6.49 1.04
N GLN A 279 -8.03 -7.33 1.71
CA GLN A 279 -8.06 -7.49 3.17
C GLN A 279 -7.06 -8.58 3.58
N ARG A 280 -5.90 -8.16 4.08
CA ARG A 280 -4.80 -9.10 4.30
C ARG A 280 -3.99 -8.79 5.55
N PRO A 281 -3.58 -9.82 6.31
CA PRO A 281 -2.49 -9.69 7.26
C PRO A 281 -1.16 -9.63 6.49
N ILE A 282 -0.27 -8.75 6.93
CA ILE A 282 1.11 -8.65 6.43
C ILE A 282 2.01 -8.73 7.66
N GLY A 283 2.93 -9.69 7.67
CA GLY A 283 3.96 -9.79 8.70
C GLY A 283 4.87 -8.56 8.66
N VAL A 284 5.20 -8.05 9.83
CA VAL A 284 5.95 -6.81 10.02
C VAL A 284 7.30 -7.16 10.64
N PRO A 285 8.43 -6.72 10.06
CA PRO A 285 9.73 -6.84 10.69
C PRO A 285 9.77 -6.17 12.07
N ASP A 286 10.53 -6.73 13.01
CA ASP A 286 10.59 -6.25 14.39
C ASP A 286 11.06 -4.79 14.48
N GLU A 287 11.99 -4.38 13.62
CA GLU A 287 12.48 -3.00 13.55
C GLU A 287 11.34 -2.03 13.18
N LEU A 288 10.43 -2.45 12.31
CA LEU A 288 9.26 -1.66 11.94
C LEU A 288 8.20 -1.67 13.04
N LEU A 289 8.04 -2.77 13.79
CA LEU A 289 7.18 -2.80 14.98
C LEU A 289 7.70 -1.84 16.06
N GLN A 290 9.01 -1.81 16.31
CA GLN A 290 9.64 -0.86 17.22
C GLN A 290 9.40 0.59 16.77
N LEU A 291 9.60 0.87 15.49
CA LEU A 291 9.31 2.20 14.93
C LEU A 291 7.82 2.59 15.10
N LEU A 292 6.89 1.64 14.97
CA LEU A 292 5.47 1.89 15.20
C LEU A 292 5.14 2.11 16.68
N ARG A 293 5.84 1.45 17.62
CA ARG A 293 5.71 1.73 19.06
C ARG A 293 6.16 3.16 19.37
N GLN A 294 7.34 3.56 18.89
CA GLN A 294 7.85 4.93 19.04
C GLN A 294 6.89 5.96 18.42
N HIS A 295 6.34 5.66 17.24
CA HIS A 295 5.35 6.50 16.58
C HIS A 295 4.07 6.65 17.42
N ARG A 296 3.61 5.57 18.07
CA ARG A 296 2.44 5.60 18.98
C ARG A 296 2.68 6.50 20.18
N GLU A 297 3.87 6.46 20.75
CA GLU A 297 4.26 7.32 21.88
C GLU A 297 4.35 8.79 21.48
N GLU A 298 4.98 9.10 20.34
CA GLU A 298 5.03 10.49 19.83
C GLU A 298 3.63 11.02 19.55
N GLN A 299 2.76 10.22 18.94
CA GLN A 299 1.37 10.62 18.71
C GLN A 299 0.62 10.85 20.03
N ALA A 300 0.89 10.06 21.08
CA ALA A 300 0.32 10.30 22.40
C ALA A 300 0.80 11.63 23.01
N ARG A 301 2.07 12.01 22.79
CA ARG A 301 2.60 13.33 23.15
C ARG A 301 1.91 14.46 22.36
N GLU A 302 1.73 14.29 21.05
CA GLU A 302 0.99 15.24 20.21
C GLU A 302 -0.47 15.41 20.69
N ARG A 303 -1.14 14.31 21.01
CA ARG A 303 -2.49 14.30 21.59
C ARG A 303 -2.56 15.10 22.89
N ALA A 304 -1.63 14.85 23.82
CA ALA A 304 -1.58 15.59 25.08
C ALA A 304 -1.32 17.10 24.87
N ARG A 305 -0.48 17.46 23.89
CA ARG A 305 -0.21 18.87 23.52
C ARG A 305 -1.43 19.54 22.88
N ALA A 306 -2.17 18.84 22.03
CA ALA A 306 -3.32 19.38 21.30
C ALA A 306 -4.55 19.61 22.19
N ARG A 307 -4.68 18.88 23.30
CA ARG A 307 -5.80 18.98 24.26
C ARG A 307 -7.14 18.90 23.52
N ASP A 308 -8.01 19.90 23.70
CA ASP A 308 -9.36 19.96 23.12
C ASP A 308 -9.38 20.08 21.59
N LEU A 309 -8.23 20.39 20.97
CA LEU A 309 -8.10 20.40 19.51
C LEU A 309 -7.91 18.99 18.93
N TRP A 310 -7.63 17.98 19.76
CA TRP A 310 -7.43 16.62 19.30
C TRP A 310 -8.76 15.97 18.89
N THR A 311 -8.79 15.37 17.71
CA THR A 311 -9.95 14.64 17.20
C THR A 311 -9.71 13.14 17.25
N GLU A 312 -10.52 12.41 18.03
CA GLU A 312 -10.39 10.96 18.19
C GLU A 312 -10.94 10.18 16.99
N LYS A 313 -10.03 9.77 16.09
CA LYS A 313 -10.37 8.96 14.91
C LYS A 313 -9.56 7.66 14.79
N GLY A 314 -8.62 7.42 15.70
CA GLY A 314 -7.86 6.17 15.81
C GLY A 314 -6.85 5.90 14.68
N TYR A 315 -6.60 6.86 13.79
CA TYR A 315 -5.62 6.69 12.70
C TYR A 315 -4.19 6.59 13.24
N VAL A 316 -3.40 5.71 12.63
CA VAL A 316 -1.96 5.61 12.95
C VAL A 316 -1.25 6.90 12.55
N PHE A 317 -1.54 7.44 11.36
CA PHE A 317 -0.88 8.65 10.85
C PHE A 317 -1.85 9.83 10.83
N THR A 318 -1.57 10.83 11.66
CA THR A 318 -2.44 12.00 11.90
C THR A 318 -1.69 13.31 11.71
N SER A 319 -2.46 14.39 11.55
CA SER A 319 -1.99 15.73 11.85
C SER A 319 -1.72 15.87 13.36
N PRO A 320 -1.09 16.97 13.79
CA PRO A 320 -0.92 17.27 15.21
C PRO A 320 -2.24 17.40 16.00
N THR A 321 -3.39 17.44 15.33
CA THR A 321 -4.73 17.58 15.93
C THR A 321 -5.56 16.28 15.81
N GLY A 322 -4.96 15.14 15.48
CA GLY A 322 -5.65 13.86 15.36
C GLY A 322 -6.45 13.66 14.06
N GLU A 323 -6.49 14.68 13.19
CA GLU A 323 -7.14 14.58 11.88
C GLU A 323 -6.28 13.74 10.93
N PRO A 324 -6.87 12.92 10.05
CA PRO A 324 -6.08 11.98 9.28
C PRO A 324 -5.45 12.69 8.07
N LEU A 325 -4.22 12.30 7.73
CA LEU A 325 -3.38 13.01 6.74
C LEU A 325 -3.98 13.07 5.33
N ASN A 326 -3.89 14.21 4.65
CA ASN A 326 -4.36 14.33 3.26
C ASN A 326 -3.36 13.64 2.30
N PRO A 327 -3.79 12.67 1.47
CA PRO A 327 -2.89 11.98 0.53
C PRO A 327 -2.14 12.91 -0.43
N ASN A 328 -2.75 14.04 -0.83
CA ASN A 328 -2.10 15.01 -1.71
C ASN A 328 -0.95 15.73 -0.98
N THR A 329 -1.18 16.14 0.27
CA THR A 329 -0.15 16.78 1.10
C THR A 329 0.97 15.79 1.41
N ASP A 330 0.63 14.55 1.72
CA ASP A 330 1.60 13.48 1.94
C ASP A 330 2.48 13.21 0.71
N TYR A 331 1.90 13.24 -0.50
CA TYR A 331 2.66 13.15 -1.74
C TYR A 331 3.65 14.30 -1.91
N HIS A 332 3.26 15.54 -1.59
CA HIS A 332 4.20 16.67 -1.66
C HIS A 332 5.32 16.54 -0.62
N LYS A 333 5.00 16.11 0.61
CA LYS A 333 6.01 15.81 1.64
C LYS A 333 6.98 14.71 1.19
N TRP A 334 6.51 13.72 0.43
CA TRP A 334 7.38 12.72 -0.17
C TRP A 334 8.35 13.34 -1.18
N LYS A 335 7.90 14.27 -2.03
CA LYS A 335 8.80 14.98 -2.97
C LYS A 335 9.84 15.84 -2.23
N GLU A 336 9.43 16.48 -1.14
CA GLU A 336 10.35 17.23 -0.25
C GLU A 336 11.40 16.30 0.36
N LEU A 337 10.99 15.11 0.83
CA LEU A 337 11.89 14.09 1.35
C LEU A 337 12.92 13.64 0.31
N LEU A 338 12.49 13.31 -0.92
CA LEU A 338 13.40 12.89 -1.98
C LEU A 338 14.50 13.93 -2.22
N LYS A 339 14.10 15.21 -2.27
CA LYS A 339 15.03 16.33 -2.45
C LYS A 339 15.99 16.47 -1.27
N ALA A 340 15.49 16.33 -0.04
CA ALA A 340 16.32 16.45 1.17
C ALA A 340 17.31 15.28 1.32
N ALA A 341 16.93 14.08 0.89
CA ALA A 341 17.79 12.89 0.88
C ALA A 341 18.76 12.83 -0.32
N ASP A 342 18.70 13.80 -1.23
CA ASP A 342 19.44 13.83 -2.50
C ASP A 342 19.20 12.58 -3.38
N VAL A 343 17.96 12.08 -3.37
CA VAL A 343 17.54 10.91 -4.15
C VAL A 343 16.76 11.37 -5.37
N ARG A 344 16.88 10.60 -6.47
CA ARG A 344 16.22 10.90 -7.74
C ARG A 344 14.72 11.16 -7.59
N ASP A 345 14.21 12.02 -8.46
CA ASP A 345 12.80 12.37 -8.47
C ASP A 345 11.94 11.18 -8.89
N ALA A 346 11.04 10.74 -8.00
CA ALA A 346 10.17 9.61 -8.24
C ALA A 346 8.83 9.74 -7.49
N ARG A 347 7.86 8.90 -7.83
CA ARG A 347 6.53 8.89 -7.20
C ARG A 347 6.58 8.04 -5.94
N LEU A 348 5.73 8.34 -4.97
CA LEU A 348 5.58 7.47 -3.80
C LEU A 348 5.13 6.04 -4.18
N HIS A 349 4.47 5.87 -5.32
CA HIS A 349 4.13 4.53 -5.81
C HIS A 349 5.35 3.71 -6.22
N ASP A 350 6.48 4.35 -6.52
CA ASP A 350 7.71 3.67 -6.92
C ASP A 350 8.40 3.02 -5.71
N ALA A 351 8.17 3.51 -4.48
CA ALA A 351 8.57 2.81 -3.25
C ALA A 351 7.96 1.40 -3.16
N ARG A 352 6.70 1.25 -3.60
CA ARG A 352 6.04 -0.05 -3.68
C ARG A 352 6.66 -0.95 -4.77
N HIS A 353 7.20 -0.36 -5.83
CA HIS A 353 7.92 -1.09 -6.86
C HIS A 353 9.25 -1.64 -6.33
N THR A 354 9.94 -0.89 -5.47
CA THR A 354 11.11 -1.38 -4.72
C THR A 354 10.76 -2.60 -3.87
N ALA A 355 9.73 -2.51 -3.01
CA ALA A 355 9.30 -3.64 -2.18
C ALA A 355 8.99 -4.90 -2.99
N ALA A 356 8.25 -4.76 -4.09
CA ALA A 356 7.94 -5.88 -4.99
C ALA A 356 9.19 -6.53 -5.57
N THR A 357 10.16 -5.71 -5.99
CA THR A 357 11.40 -6.19 -6.59
C THR A 357 12.25 -6.93 -5.56
N VAL A 358 12.38 -6.38 -4.35
CA VAL A 358 13.13 -7.01 -3.25
C VAL A 358 12.53 -8.39 -2.92
N LEU A 359 11.22 -8.49 -2.76
CA LEU A 359 10.56 -9.78 -2.48
C LEU A 359 10.81 -10.82 -3.57
N LEU A 360 10.79 -10.41 -4.84
CA LEU A 360 11.06 -11.29 -5.97
C LEU A 360 12.53 -11.71 -6.04
N ILE A 361 13.47 -10.80 -5.73
CA ILE A 361 14.91 -11.10 -5.67
C ILE A 361 15.22 -12.10 -4.55
N LEU A 362 14.57 -11.95 -3.39
CA LEU A 362 14.70 -12.87 -2.26
C LEU A 362 14.08 -14.25 -2.52
N GLY A 363 13.51 -14.49 -3.70
CA GLY A 363 12.92 -15.78 -4.07
C GLY A 363 11.63 -16.09 -3.32
N VAL A 364 10.95 -15.07 -2.77
CA VAL A 364 9.66 -15.27 -2.09
C VAL A 364 8.65 -15.85 -3.11
N PRO A 365 7.91 -16.92 -2.77
CA PRO A 365 6.98 -17.53 -3.71
C PRO A 365 5.95 -16.52 -4.25
N ASP A 366 5.66 -16.61 -5.55
CA ASP A 366 4.75 -15.69 -6.25
C ASP A 366 3.41 -15.48 -5.54
N ALA A 367 2.83 -16.55 -4.98
CA ALA A 367 1.56 -16.48 -4.26
C ALA A 367 1.66 -15.62 -2.98
N VAL A 368 2.80 -15.65 -2.30
CA VAL A 368 3.09 -14.84 -1.11
C VAL A 368 3.35 -13.39 -1.52
N VAL A 369 4.07 -13.14 -2.61
CA VAL A 369 4.25 -11.79 -3.17
C VAL A 369 2.89 -11.21 -3.56
N ASP A 370 2.07 -11.96 -4.29
CA ASP A 370 0.71 -11.54 -4.69
C ASP A 370 -0.14 -11.20 -3.46
N ALA A 371 -0.04 -12.01 -2.40
CA ALA A 371 -0.69 -11.75 -1.12
C ALA A 371 -0.18 -10.45 -0.49
N ILE A 372 1.12 -10.30 -0.20
CA ILE A 372 1.71 -9.09 0.42
C ILE A 372 1.38 -7.83 -0.39
N MET A 373 1.48 -7.91 -1.71
CA MET A 373 1.19 -6.81 -2.60
C MET A 373 -0.33 -6.55 -2.70
N GLY A 374 -1.20 -7.51 -2.39
CA GLY A 374 -2.64 -7.39 -2.62
C GLY A 374 -2.93 -7.26 -4.11
N TRP A 375 -2.31 -8.12 -4.92
CA TRP A 375 -2.63 -8.29 -6.34
C TRP A 375 -3.78 -9.30 -6.49
N GLU A 376 -4.63 -9.07 -7.50
CA GLU A 376 -5.77 -9.95 -7.73
C GLU A 376 -5.26 -11.30 -8.25
N PRO A 377 -5.59 -12.42 -7.57
CA PRO A 377 -5.19 -13.76 -8.03
C PRO A 377 -5.65 -14.00 -9.47
N GLY A 378 -4.79 -14.60 -10.30
CA GLY A 378 -5.07 -14.87 -11.72
C GLY A 378 -4.84 -13.70 -12.69
N LYS A 379 -4.65 -12.46 -12.19
CA LYS A 379 -4.28 -11.28 -13.02
C LYS A 379 -2.90 -10.71 -12.68
N SER A 380 -2.24 -11.26 -11.66
CA SER A 380 -0.95 -10.80 -11.15
C SER A 380 0.24 -11.07 -12.07
N ALA A 381 0.14 -12.01 -13.01
CA ALA A 381 1.23 -12.36 -13.94
C ALA A 381 1.73 -11.14 -14.74
N ARG A 382 0.83 -10.29 -15.25
CA ARG A 382 1.22 -9.05 -15.93
C ARG A 382 1.95 -8.08 -14.99
N MET A 383 1.52 -8.03 -13.73
CA MET A 383 2.11 -7.15 -12.73
C MET A 383 3.53 -7.62 -12.34
N ARG A 384 3.74 -8.94 -12.24
CA ARG A 384 5.05 -9.56 -12.00
C ARG A 384 6.02 -9.41 -13.17
N ARG A 385 5.53 -9.53 -14.41
CA ARG A 385 6.33 -9.34 -15.64
C ARG A 385 7.10 -8.02 -15.64
N ARG A 386 6.54 -6.96 -15.04
CA ARG A 386 7.20 -5.66 -14.90
C ARG A 386 8.57 -5.75 -14.20
N TYR A 387 8.80 -6.74 -13.34
CA TYR A 387 10.04 -6.90 -12.57
C TYR A 387 10.87 -8.13 -12.97
N GLN A 388 10.43 -8.88 -13.97
CA GLN A 388 11.13 -10.10 -14.42
C GLN A 388 12.53 -9.78 -14.97
N HIS A 389 12.70 -8.63 -15.63
CA HIS A 389 14.00 -8.22 -16.17
C HIS A 389 15.04 -7.93 -15.06
N LEU A 390 14.61 -7.36 -13.92
CA LEU A 390 15.47 -7.08 -12.77
C LEU A 390 15.90 -8.37 -12.06
N THR A 391 14.96 -9.31 -11.90
CA THR A 391 15.27 -10.65 -11.36
C THR A 391 16.20 -11.43 -12.28
N ASN A 392 16.03 -11.34 -13.59
CA ASN A 392 16.94 -11.99 -14.55
C ASN A 392 18.39 -11.49 -14.44
N ARG A 393 18.60 -10.19 -14.19
CA ARG A 393 19.96 -9.64 -13.97
C ARG A 393 20.58 -10.23 -12.72
N VAL A 394 19.84 -10.25 -11.61
CA VAL A 394 20.32 -10.85 -10.35
C VAL A 394 20.55 -12.36 -10.51
N LEU A 395 19.67 -13.09 -11.19
CA LEU A 395 19.85 -14.52 -11.48
C LEU A 395 21.07 -14.77 -12.36
N LYS A 396 21.34 -13.91 -13.34
CA LYS A 396 22.53 -14.00 -14.21
C LYS A 396 23.81 -13.69 -13.44
N ASP A 397 23.79 -12.68 -12.57
CA ASP A 397 24.92 -12.34 -11.71
C ASP A 397 25.18 -13.47 -10.68
N THR A 398 24.13 -14.07 -10.12
CA THR A 398 24.23 -15.27 -9.27
C THR A 398 24.76 -16.47 -10.05
N ALA A 399 24.25 -16.73 -11.25
CA ALA A 399 24.73 -17.82 -12.11
C ALA A 399 26.19 -17.61 -12.54
N ALA A 400 26.63 -16.37 -12.78
CA ALA A 400 28.02 -16.04 -13.07
C ALA A 400 28.93 -16.28 -11.85
N LYS A 401 28.46 -15.94 -10.64
CA LYS A 401 29.17 -16.23 -9.39
C LYS A 401 29.26 -17.74 -9.12
N VAL A 402 28.16 -18.46 -9.28
CA VAL A 402 28.12 -19.95 -9.20
C VAL A 402 29.00 -20.56 -10.29
N GLY A 403 28.99 -19.99 -11.48
CA GLY A 403 29.87 -20.27 -12.61
C GLY A 403 31.36 -20.21 -12.24
N GLY A 404 31.78 -19.07 -11.69
CA GLY A 404 33.15 -18.86 -11.23
C GLY A 404 33.54 -19.75 -10.06
N LEU A 405 32.61 -20.05 -9.14
CA LEU A 405 32.86 -20.90 -7.97
C LEU A 405 32.98 -22.39 -8.30
N LEU A 406 32.12 -22.90 -9.20
CA LEU A 406 32.06 -24.34 -9.50
C LEU A 406 32.95 -24.75 -10.67
N TRP A 407 33.22 -23.84 -11.62
CA TRP A 407 33.99 -24.14 -12.84
C TRP A 407 35.23 -23.26 -13.04
N GLY A 408 35.58 -22.39 -12.08
CA GLY A 408 36.86 -21.69 -12.06
C GLY A 408 38.00 -22.65 -11.74
N ALA A 409 38.81 -22.98 -12.74
CA ALA A 409 40.07 -23.71 -12.56
C ALA A 409 41.25 -22.72 -12.58
N ASP A 410 42.20 -22.89 -11.68
CA ASP A 410 43.56 -22.31 -11.76
C ASP A 410 44.56 -23.48 -11.61
N PRO A 411 45.77 -23.49 -12.25
CA PRO A 411 46.64 -22.32 -12.44
C PRO A 411 47.41 -22.24 -13.79
N THR A 412 48.09 -21.10 -14.02
CA THR A 412 49.19 -20.81 -14.98
C THR A 412 48.85 -20.41 -16.44
N ALA A 413 48.68 -19.10 -16.70
CA ALA A 413 49.18 -18.40 -17.89
C ALA A 413 49.07 -16.88 -17.69
N GLY A 414 50.16 -16.14 -17.93
CA GLY A 414 50.30 -14.74 -17.54
C GLY A 414 49.76 -13.68 -18.50
N SER A 415 49.77 -12.45 -17.95
CA SER A 415 49.78 -11.12 -18.59
C SER A 415 48.52 -10.65 -19.35
N ALA A 416 47.73 -9.75 -18.76
CA ALA A 416 47.90 -8.29 -18.89
C ALA A 416 46.70 -7.53 -18.25
N ALA A 417 46.99 -6.35 -17.70
CA ALA A 417 46.17 -5.55 -16.80
C ALA A 417 44.83 -5.01 -17.35
N SER A 418 43.83 -4.91 -16.47
CA SER A 418 43.19 -3.63 -16.18
C SER A 418 42.67 -3.62 -14.74
N GLU A 419 43.06 -2.60 -13.99
CA GLU A 419 42.84 -2.40 -12.56
C GLU A 419 41.35 -2.45 -12.18
N ALA A 420 40.96 -3.52 -11.48
CA ALA A 420 39.76 -3.55 -10.67
C ALA A 420 40.18 -3.48 -9.21
N VAL A 421 39.70 -2.43 -8.55
CA VAL A 421 39.85 -2.12 -7.13
C VAL A 421 39.58 -3.37 -6.29
N GLN A 422 40.60 -3.79 -5.54
CA GLN A 422 40.49 -4.87 -4.57
C GLN A 422 39.58 -4.45 -3.41
N SER A 423 38.51 -5.24 -3.18
CA SER A 423 38.01 -5.53 -1.84
C SER A 423 37.18 -6.83 -1.87
N PRO A 424 37.20 -7.60 -0.77
CA PRO A 424 37.25 -9.05 -0.81
C PRO A 424 35.87 -9.70 -0.88
N VAL A 425 35.83 -10.91 -1.44
CA VAL A 425 34.80 -11.91 -1.12
C VAL A 425 34.78 -12.05 0.41
N PRO A 426 33.62 -11.98 1.10
CA PRO A 426 33.60 -12.36 2.50
C PRO A 426 33.94 -13.85 2.53
N ALA A 427 35.07 -14.18 3.16
CA ALA A 427 35.28 -15.51 3.71
C ALA A 427 33.98 -15.95 4.41
N GLU A 428 33.67 -17.24 4.38
CA GLU A 428 32.64 -17.83 5.23
C GLU A 428 32.66 -17.12 6.57
N LEU A 429 31.61 -16.34 6.86
CA LEU A 429 31.63 -15.37 7.95
C LEU A 429 31.73 -16.18 9.25
N VAL A 430 32.95 -16.26 9.80
CA VAL A 430 33.21 -16.90 11.09
C VAL A 430 32.61 -16.01 12.15
N VAL A 431 31.75 -16.57 12.97
CA VAL A 431 31.16 -15.95 14.15
C VAL A 431 31.99 -16.38 15.34
N HIS A 432 32.58 -15.41 16.03
CA HIS A 432 33.36 -15.65 17.24
C HIS A 432 32.43 -15.54 18.45
N VAL A 433 32.12 -16.65 19.11
CA VAL A 433 31.13 -16.72 20.18
C VAL A 433 31.85 -16.74 21.53
N ALA A 434 31.73 -15.65 22.30
CA ALA A 434 32.18 -15.63 23.70
C ALA A 434 31.20 -16.40 24.57
N ARG A 435 31.64 -17.51 25.17
CA ARG A 435 30.89 -18.27 26.17
C ARG A 435 31.25 -17.73 27.55
N LEU A 436 30.30 -17.08 28.22
CA LEU A 436 30.46 -16.42 29.52
C LEU A 436 29.56 -17.13 30.55
N GLY A 437 30.07 -18.16 31.22
CA GLY A 437 29.22 -19.10 31.98
C GLY A 437 28.21 -19.80 31.07
N GLU A 438 26.91 -19.64 31.34
CA GLU A 438 25.83 -20.20 30.51
C GLU A 438 25.48 -19.33 29.29
N ARG A 439 25.96 -18.09 29.23
CA ARG A 439 25.63 -17.13 28.17
C ARG A 439 26.56 -17.31 26.97
N ARG A 440 26.02 -17.10 25.76
CA ARG A 440 26.77 -17.08 24.50
C ARG A 440 26.56 -15.74 23.80
N VAL A 441 27.64 -14.99 23.62
CA VAL A 441 27.62 -13.65 23.01
C VAL A 441 28.41 -13.69 21.69
N PRO A 442 27.75 -13.59 20.53
CA PRO A 442 28.40 -13.69 19.22
C PRO A 442 29.02 -12.36 18.73
N PHE A 443 30.17 -12.43 18.05
CA PHE A 443 30.89 -11.29 17.48
C PHE A 443 31.35 -11.53 16.04
N LEU A 444 31.37 -10.45 15.24
CA LEU A 444 31.98 -10.45 13.90
C LEU A 444 33.50 -10.48 13.94
N HIS A 445 34.10 -9.96 15.01
CA HIS A 445 35.55 -9.81 15.13
C HIS A 445 36.06 -10.58 16.35
N ARG A 446 37.01 -11.50 16.14
CA ARG A 446 37.65 -12.29 17.20
C ARG A 446 38.15 -11.43 18.37
N LYS A 447 38.78 -10.30 18.04
CA LYS A 447 39.29 -9.32 19.01
C LYS A 447 38.22 -8.86 20.00
N HIS A 448 36.98 -8.64 19.55
CA HIS A 448 35.90 -8.19 20.44
C HIS A 448 35.45 -9.31 21.38
N ALA A 449 35.39 -10.55 20.89
CA ALA A 449 35.08 -11.71 21.72
C ALA A 449 36.17 -11.94 22.79
N ASP A 450 37.44 -11.89 22.41
CA ASP A 450 38.56 -12.06 23.35
C ASP A 450 38.60 -10.94 24.40
N GLU A 451 38.32 -9.69 24.02
CA GLU A 451 38.26 -8.54 24.95
C GLU A 451 37.13 -8.69 25.98
N VAL A 452 35.97 -9.19 25.55
CA VAL A 452 34.83 -9.46 26.45
C VAL A 452 35.15 -10.63 27.38
N VAL A 453 35.75 -11.72 26.89
CA VAL A 453 36.17 -12.86 27.73
C VAL A 453 37.20 -12.44 28.79
N ALA A 454 38.19 -11.64 28.41
CA ALA A 454 39.19 -11.13 29.34
C ALA A 454 38.56 -10.29 30.46
N ARG A 455 37.74 -9.29 30.10
CA ARG A 455 37.06 -8.42 31.07
C ARG A 455 36.04 -9.16 31.94
N TRP A 456 35.32 -10.12 31.37
CA TRP A 456 34.39 -10.95 32.13
C TRP A 456 35.11 -11.79 33.18
N SER A 457 36.29 -12.33 32.84
CA SER A 457 37.10 -13.12 33.77
C SER A 457 37.66 -12.30 34.92
N GLU A 458 37.92 -11.01 34.71
CA GLU A 458 38.29 -10.07 35.77
C GLU A 458 37.12 -9.79 36.73
N ASP A 459 35.92 -9.59 36.17
CA ASP A 459 34.71 -9.29 36.95
C ASP A 459 34.19 -10.52 37.71
N TRP A 460 34.37 -11.72 37.15
CA TRP A 460 33.82 -12.98 37.65
C TRP A 460 34.87 -14.10 37.64
N PRO A 461 35.87 -14.07 38.55
CA PRO A 461 37.00 -15.01 38.54
C PRO A 461 36.60 -16.49 38.65
N ASP A 462 35.45 -16.77 39.27
CA ASP A 462 34.94 -18.13 39.47
C ASP A 462 34.13 -18.68 38.28
N HIS A 463 33.97 -17.91 37.18
CA HIS A 463 33.16 -18.31 36.02
C HIS A 463 34.05 -18.59 34.80
N THR A 464 33.79 -19.72 34.12
CA THR A 464 34.52 -20.06 32.89
C THR A 464 34.15 -19.12 31.74
N ALA A 465 35.16 -18.55 31.08
CA ALA A 465 34.98 -17.74 29.88
C ALA A 465 35.95 -18.15 28.76
N GLU A 466 35.42 -18.42 27.56
CA GLU A 466 36.23 -18.78 26.38
C GLU A 466 35.57 -18.33 25.08
N VAL A 467 36.33 -18.27 23.99
CA VAL A 467 35.79 -17.92 22.66
C VAL A 467 35.81 -19.14 21.74
N GLU A 468 34.62 -19.51 21.27
CA GLU A 468 34.38 -20.56 20.28
C GLU A 468 34.26 -19.96 18.87
N GLU A 469 34.61 -20.72 17.83
CA GLU A 469 34.39 -20.32 16.43
C GLU A 469 33.29 -21.15 15.80
N TRP A 470 32.31 -20.45 15.24
CA TRP A 470 31.13 -21.03 14.62
C TRP A 470 31.03 -20.46 13.21
N ASP A 471 30.65 -21.29 12.23
CA ASP A 471 30.19 -20.74 10.96
C ASP A 471 28.85 -20.01 11.17
N ARG A 472 28.59 -18.98 10.35
CA ARG A 472 27.36 -18.18 10.46
C ARG A 472 26.09 -19.04 10.39
N TRP A 473 26.05 -20.04 9.51
CA TRP A 473 24.90 -20.93 9.39
C TRP A 473 24.61 -21.67 10.70
N ARG A 474 25.65 -22.21 11.36
CA ARG A 474 25.53 -22.89 12.65
C ARG A 474 25.00 -21.96 13.73
N TRP A 475 25.43 -20.70 13.80
CA TRP A 475 24.86 -19.74 14.76
C TRP A 475 23.40 -19.42 14.44
N GLU A 476 23.07 -19.16 13.17
CA GLU A 476 21.70 -18.85 12.74
C GLU A 476 20.70 -19.96 13.06
N HIS A 477 21.15 -21.22 13.10
CA HIS A 477 20.27 -22.38 13.31
C HIS A 477 20.38 -23.00 14.71
N ARG A 478 21.44 -22.72 15.47
CA ARG A 478 21.68 -23.34 16.81
C ARG A 478 22.00 -22.33 17.92
N GLY A 479 22.16 -21.05 17.62
CA GLY A 479 22.34 -19.99 18.60
C GLY A 479 21.01 -19.63 19.28
N PRO A 480 21.01 -19.25 20.58
CA PRO A 480 19.78 -18.92 21.31
C PRO A 480 18.99 -17.75 20.70
N ASP A 481 19.67 -16.80 20.02
CA ASP A 481 19.08 -15.52 19.58
C ASP A 481 19.21 -15.24 18.06
N GLY A 482 19.74 -16.18 17.26
CA GLY A 482 19.82 -16.04 15.79
C GLY A 482 20.75 -14.93 15.26
N ALA A 483 20.65 -14.64 13.95
CA ALA A 483 21.62 -13.79 13.21
C ALA A 483 21.72 -12.33 13.70
N SER A 484 20.64 -11.78 14.23
CA SER A 484 20.54 -10.37 14.66
C SER A 484 21.31 -10.08 15.95
N ALA A 485 21.73 -11.11 16.68
CA ALA A 485 22.48 -10.98 17.91
C ALA A 485 24.00 -10.78 17.70
N ILE A 486 24.52 -10.95 16.48
CA ILE A 486 25.95 -10.88 16.17
C ILE A 486 26.44 -9.42 16.29
N ARG A 487 27.39 -9.20 17.21
CA ARG A 487 27.89 -7.87 17.56
C ARG A 487 29.11 -7.48 16.72
N ASP A 488 29.10 -6.27 16.20
CA ASP A 488 30.21 -5.65 15.46
C ASP A 488 31.14 -4.81 16.35
N ARG A 489 30.77 -4.60 17.61
CA ARG A 489 31.50 -3.80 18.60
C ARG A 489 31.63 -4.53 19.94
N VAL A 490 32.60 -4.09 20.76
CA VAL A 490 32.67 -4.48 22.17
C VAL A 490 31.47 -3.87 22.90
N PRO A 491 30.69 -4.65 23.66
CA PRO A 491 29.53 -4.15 24.38
C PRO A 491 29.95 -3.16 25.46
N GLU A 492 29.09 -2.19 25.78
CA GLU A 492 29.40 -1.23 26.84
C GLU A 492 29.10 -1.84 28.22
N ARG A 493 29.94 -1.50 29.21
CA ARG A 493 29.68 -1.75 30.62
C ARG A 493 29.05 -0.52 31.22
N THR A 494 27.93 -0.71 31.90
CA THR A 494 27.29 0.33 32.71
C THR A 494 27.13 -0.14 34.14
N VAL A 495 27.04 0.79 35.07
CA VAL A 495 26.71 0.48 36.45
C VAL A 495 25.19 0.42 36.56
N VAL A 496 24.67 -0.74 36.95
CA VAL A 496 23.25 -0.87 37.29
C VAL A 496 23.13 -0.52 38.76
N PHE A 497 22.48 0.60 39.04
CA PHE A 497 22.17 1.06 40.38
C PHE A 497 21.01 0.24 40.95
N HIS A 498 21.17 -0.28 42.17
CA HIS A 498 20.14 -1.06 42.85
C HIS A 498 19.85 -0.48 44.22
N ALA A 499 18.63 -0.01 44.43
CA ALA A 499 18.13 0.41 45.72
C ALA A 499 17.03 -0.53 46.20
N ARG A 500 16.96 -0.75 47.52
CA ARG A 500 15.91 -1.55 48.14
C ARG A 500 15.42 -0.93 49.44
N ALA A 501 14.16 -1.10 49.76
CA ALA A 501 13.61 -0.74 51.06
C ALA A 501 12.64 -1.81 51.56
N LEU A 502 12.70 -2.10 52.85
CA LEU A 502 11.90 -3.12 53.51
C LEU A 502 10.93 -2.46 54.49
N PHE A 503 9.70 -2.93 54.51
CA PHE A 503 8.62 -2.41 55.34
C PHE A 503 7.95 -3.52 56.14
N LEU A 504 7.72 -3.28 57.42
CA LEU A 504 6.94 -4.15 58.29
C LEU A 504 5.43 -4.04 57.98
N PRO A 505 4.63 -5.02 58.42
CA PRO A 505 3.17 -4.90 58.41
C PRO A 505 2.73 -3.58 59.07
N GLY A 506 1.84 -2.82 58.41
CA GLY A 506 1.43 -1.48 58.86
C GLY A 506 2.23 -0.31 58.25
N GLY A 507 3.32 -0.61 57.52
CA GLY A 507 4.05 0.35 56.68
C GLY A 507 5.17 1.09 57.38
N GLU A 508 5.63 0.64 58.55
CA GLU A 508 6.87 1.12 59.17
C GLU A 508 8.08 0.63 58.36
N ARG A 509 9.06 1.49 58.12
CA ARG A 509 10.26 1.14 57.34
C ARG A 509 11.27 0.42 58.22
N ALA A 510 11.56 -0.85 57.92
CA ALA A 510 12.51 -1.69 58.65
C ALA A 510 13.97 -1.44 58.22
N ALA A 511 14.21 -1.29 56.92
CA ALA A 511 15.55 -1.11 56.35
C ALA A 511 15.49 -0.39 55.00
N ALA A 512 16.59 0.28 54.62
CA ALA A 512 16.79 0.80 53.28
C ALA A 512 18.25 0.57 52.87
N GLY A 513 18.46 -0.10 51.74
CA GLY A 513 19.75 -0.18 51.06
C GLY A 513 19.80 0.85 49.95
N LEU A 514 20.81 1.73 49.98
CA LEU A 514 21.06 2.72 48.95
C LEU A 514 21.83 2.11 47.76
N PRO A 515 21.80 2.76 46.58
CA PRO A 515 22.50 2.28 45.38
C PRO A 515 23.95 1.86 45.63
N GLU A 516 24.64 2.55 46.53
CA GLU A 516 26.08 2.37 46.80
C GLU A 516 26.47 0.96 47.29
N GLU A 517 25.55 0.23 47.91
CA GLU A 517 25.84 -1.10 48.48
C GLU A 517 25.60 -2.27 47.51
N TRP A 518 24.71 -2.08 46.52
CA TRP A 518 24.17 -3.18 45.70
C TRP A 518 24.32 -2.95 44.20
N SER A 519 24.99 -1.88 43.79
CA SER A 519 25.27 -1.60 42.38
C SER A 519 26.31 -2.56 41.84
N VAL A 520 26.05 -3.12 40.68
CA VAL A 520 26.98 -4.03 39.99
C VAL A 520 27.25 -3.53 38.58
N PRO A 521 28.48 -3.68 38.07
CA PRO A 521 28.71 -3.50 36.65
C PRO A 521 27.94 -4.58 35.89
N ALA A 522 27.24 -4.18 34.84
CA ALA A 522 26.55 -5.08 33.94
C ALA A 522 26.83 -4.66 32.49
N TRP A 523 26.84 -5.64 31.61
CA TRP A 523 27.04 -5.40 30.19
C TRP A 523 25.72 -5.03 29.51
N ASP A 524 25.76 -4.23 28.46
CA ASP A 524 24.56 -3.82 27.71
C ASP A 524 23.77 -5.01 27.11
N PHE A 525 24.41 -6.17 26.94
CA PHE A 525 23.76 -7.42 26.51
C PHE A 525 23.03 -8.15 27.65
N GLU A 526 23.23 -7.75 28.91
CA GLU A 526 22.51 -8.26 30.07
C GLU A 526 21.26 -7.42 30.33
N SER A 527 20.35 -7.37 29.35
CA SER A 527 19.12 -6.57 29.44
C SER A 527 18.21 -6.98 30.60
N ASP A 528 18.30 -8.24 31.04
CA ASP A 528 17.65 -8.75 32.27
C ASP A 528 18.16 -8.09 33.55
N ARG A 529 19.30 -7.39 33.48
CA ARG A 529 19.86 -6.58 34.56
C ARG A 529 19.49 -5.09 34.45
N TYR A 530 18.52 -4.72 33.61
CA TYR A 530 18.02 -3.33 33.50
C TYR A 530 19.05 -2.34 32.93
N THR A 531 19.91 -2.81 32.04
CA THR A 531 20.93 -1.99 31.36
C THR A 531 20.35 -1.07 30.27
N ASP A 532 19.07 -1.24 29.91
CA ASP A 532 18.34 -0.50 28.89
C ASP A 532 17.39 0.58 29.43
N ARG A 533 17.27 0.73 30.76
CA ARG A 533 16.31 1.63 31.42
C ARG A 533 16.98 2.52 32.45
N ALA A 534 16.57 3.80 32.48
CA ALA A 534 17.01 4.74 33.50
C ALA A 534 16.62 4.29 34.91
N SER A 535 15.38 3.81 35.09
CA SER A 535 14.93 3.11 36.30
C SER A 535 13.72 2.22 36.02
N ALA A 536 13.57 1.17 36.82
CA ALA A 536 12.42 0.29 36.89
C ALA A 536 12.29 -0.18 38.34
N TRP A 537 11.06 -0.28 38.83
CA TRP A 537 10.82 -0.68 40.22
C TRP A 537 9.67 -1.67 40.34
N ARG A 538 9.69 -2.42 41.43
CA ARG A 538 8.61 -3.31 41.84
C ARG A 538 8.48 -3.31 43.35
N THR A 539 7.27 -3.60 43.82
CA THR A 539 7.03 -3.96 45.23
C THR A 539 6.56 -5.40 45.30
N SER A 540 6.99 -6.13 46.31
CA SER A 540 6.60 -7.52 46.53
C SER A 540 6.61 -7.85 48.00
N ARG A 541 5.67 -8.67 48.46
CA ARG A 541 5.72 -9.26 49.80
C ARG A 541 6.77 -10.37 49.84
N ARG A 542 7.59 -10.41 50.89
CA ARG A 542 8.56 -11.48 51.09
C ARG A 542 7.85 -12.75 51.57
N PRO A 543 8.25 -13.94 51.07
CA PRO A 543 7.77 -15.20 51.60
C PRO A 543 8.18 -15.36 53.07
N GLY A 544 7.25 -15.74 53.95
CA GLY A 544 7.52 -16.03 55.37
C GLY A 544 6.58 -15.33 56.36
N THR A 545 6.68 -15.72 57.64
CA THR A 545 5.75 -15.28 58.71
C THR A 545 5.85 -13.80 59.08
N GLY A 546 6.92 -13.12 58.66
CA GLY A 546 7.14 -11.69 58.94
C GLY A 546 6.27 -10.74 58.12
N GLN A 547 5.62 -11.24 57.05
CA GLN A 547 4.71 -10.48 56.19
C GLN A 547 5.31 -9.17 55.64
N GLU A 548 6.64 -9.08 55.53
CA GLU A 548 7.37 -7.88 55.15
C GLU A 548 7.15 -7.55 53.66
N VAL A 549 7.11 -6.27 53.32
CA VAL A 549 7.01 -5.80 51.94
C VAL A 549 8.32 -5.15 51.53
N GLU A 550 8.86 -5.57 50.39
CA GLU A 550 10.09 -5.05 49.82
C GLU A 550 9.78 -4.20 48.57
N ALA A 551 10.34 -3.00 48.54
CA ALA A 551 10.47 -2.17 47.35
C ALA A 551 11.87 -2.41 46.75
N GLN A 552 11.95 -2.75 45.47
CA GLN A 552 13.20 -2.93 44.74
C GLN A 552 13.21 -2.00 43.52
N VAL A 553 14.27 -1.23 43.34
CA VAL A 553 14.47 -0.32 42.20
C VAL A 553 15.81 -0.57 41.56
N ARG A 554 15.84 -0.69 40.23
CA ARG A 554 17.06 -0.93 39.44
C ARG A 554 17.08 -0.04 38.19
N GLY A 555 18.26 0.35 37.73
CA GLY A 555 18.41 1.07 36.46
C GLY A 555 19.81 1.67 36.25
N THR A 556 20.01 2.30 35.10
CA THR A 556 21.31 2.86 34.68
C THR A 556 21.55 4.29 35.13
N ASP A 557 20.54 5.00 35.64
CA ASP A 557 20.67 6.38 36.11
C ASP A 557 20.44 6.42 37.63
N LYS A 558 21.49 6.81 38.37
CA LYS A 558 21.46 6.86 39.85
C LYS A 558 20.34 7.78 40.36
N ALA A 559 20.17 8.96 39.77
CA ALA A 559 19.17 9.92 40.21
C ALA A 559 17.75 9.45 39.88
N ALA A 560 17.55 8.79 38.73
CA ALA A 560 16.30 8.18 38.36
C ALA A 560 15.94 7.01 39.28
N VAL A 561 16.92 6.21 39.71
CA VAL A 561 16.74 5.13 40.69
C VAL A 561 16.40 5.68 42.08
N GLU A 562 17.07 6.73 42.53
CA GLU A 562 16.75 7.42 43.79
C GLU A 562 15.34 8.02 43.77
N THR A 563 14.94 8.62 42.65
CA THR A 563 13.59 9.17 42.47
C THR A 563 12.53 8.07 42.46
N ALA A 564 12.76 7.01 41.68
CA ALA A 564 11.85 5.86 41.61
C ALA A 564 11.74 5.11 42.95
N LEU A 565 12.78 5.13 43.79
CA LEU A 565 12.72 4.57 45.14
C LEU A 565 11.67 5.26 46.01
N ILE A 566 11.45 6.57 45.85
CA ILE A 566 10.42 7.30 46.59
C ILE A 566 9.04 6.76 46.23
N GLU A 567 8.75 6.60 44.93
CA GLU A 567 7.50 6.05 44.43
C GLU A 567 7.29 4.60 44.85
N ALA A 568 8.34 3.77 44.71
CA ALA A 568 8.32 2.38 45.13
C ALA A 568 8.09 2.23 46.63
N CYS A 569 8.69 3.09 47.45
CA CYS A 569 8.45 3.16 48.90
C CYS A 569 6.99 3.54 49.21
N ALA A 570 6.42 4.51 48.49
CA ALA A 570 5.03 4.92 48.70
C ALA A 570 4.06 3.77 48.40
N GLN A 571 4.27 3.04 47.29
CA GLN A 571 3.48 1.85 46.99
C GLN A 571 3.73 0.72 48.00
N ALA A 572 4.96 0.52 48.46
CA ALA A 572 5.27 -0.53 49.44
C ALA A 572 4.58 -0.26 50.80
N VAL A 573 4.50 1.01 51.24
CA VAL A 573 3.73 1.41 52.42
C VAL A 573 2.23 1.12 52.20
N ASP A 574 1.69 1.47 51.03
CA ASP A 574 0.30 1.16 50.70
C ASP A 574 0.03 -0.35 50.67
N ARG A 575 0.94 -1.14 50.10
CA ARG A 575 0.87 -2.60 50.05
C ARG A 575 0.99 -3.24 51.44
N ALA A 576 1.87 -2.72 52.30
CA ALA A 576 2.03 -3.19 53.68
C ALA A 576 0.83 -2.86 54.58
N ARG A 577 0.08 -1.79 54.27
CA ARG A 577 -1.16 -1.42 54.99
C ARG A 577 -2.40 -2.10 54.41
N ASN A 578 -2.40 -2.35 53.11
CA ASN A 578 -3.55 -2.84 52.35
C ASN A 578 -3.17 -4.09 51.52
N PRO A 579 -2.74 -5.20 52.16
CA PRO A 579 -2.21 -6.36 51.44
C PRO A 579 -3.24 -6.98 50.46
N GLY A 580 -4.53 -6.98 50.84
CA GLY A 580 -5.61 -7.47 49.96
C GLY A 580 -5.77 -6.71 48.64
N LYS A 581 -5.36 -5.42 48.56
CA LYS A 581 -5.39 -4.64 47.30
C LYS A 581 -4.39 -5.18 46.27
N TYR A 582 -3.32 -5.81 46.73
CA TYR A 582 -2.22 -6.30 45.90
C TYR A 582 -2.22 -7.83 45.74
N GLY A 583 -3.29 -8.49 46.22
CA GLY A 583 -3.41 -9.95 46.16
C GLY A 583 -2.55 -10.68 47.20
N ASP A 584 -2.03 -9.97 48.21
CA ASP A 584 -1.25 -10.55 49.29
C ASP A 584 -2.19 -11.13 50.36
N THR A 585 -2.65 -12.37 50.18
CA THR A 585 -3.48 -13.08 51.16
C THR A 585 -2.63 -13.69 52.28
N ASP A 586 -3.22 -14.01 53.43
CA ASP A 586 -2.51 -14.60 54.58
C ASP A 586 -1.91 -16.00 54.32
N GLU A 587 -2.25 -16.62 53.19
CA GLU A 587 -1.79 -17.96 52.78
C GLU A 587 -0.52 -17.97 51.88
N TRP A 588 0.10 -16.81 51.59
CA TRP A 588 1.27 -16.73 50.68
C TRP A 588 2.63 -16.78 51.38
#